data_AF-A0A1W9THH6-F1
#
_entry.id   AF-A0A1W9THH6-F1
#
_cell.length_a   1.000
_cell.length_b   1.000
_cell.length_c   1.000
_cell.angle_alpha   90.00
_cell.angle_beta   90.00
_cell.angle_gamma   90.00
#
_symmetry.space_group_name_H-M   'P 1'
#
loop_
_entity.id
_entity.type
_entity.pdbx_description
1 polymer ?
#
loop_
_entity_poly.entity_id
_entity_poly.type
_entity_poly.pdbx_seq_one_letter_code
_entity_poly.pdbx_strand_id
1 'polypeptide(L)'
;MKIEEYLQSLKVFVDDAYGRQIRSQFQTIDGKSELAMLSSPSRDEYDQLARAVAIMTAVEKEDAASLTDEQVERIAEDAKVDKAILTIFFNGFALKEKKWITCFADAMGDGKN
;
A
#
# COMPACT_ATOMS: atom_id res chain seq x y z
N MET A 1 -2.59 11.82 1.24
CA MET A 1 -2.33 11.17 -0.08
C MET A 1 -3.51 10.25 -0.34
N LYS A 2 -4.10 10.22 -1.53
CA LYS A 2 -5.25 9.32 -1.79
C LYS A 2 -4.77 7.90 -2.14
N ILE A 3 -5.57 6.88 -1.83
CA ILE A 3 -5.21 5.49 -2.14
C ILE A 3 -5.09 5.22 -3.66
N GLU A 4 -5.84 5.95 -4.48
CA GLU A 4 -5.73 5.88 -5.94
C GLU A 4 -4.37 6.41 -6.44
N GLU A 5 -3.88 7.49 -5.84
CA GLU A 5 -2.55 8.04 -6.12
C GLU A 5 -1.45 7.06 -5.67
N TYR A 6 -1.69 6.39 -4.54
CA TYR A 6 -0.81 5.32 -4.08
C TYR A 6 -0.74 4.18 -5.10
N LEU A 7 -1.88 3.68 -5.55
CA LEU A 7 -1.96 2.66 -6.59
C LEU A 7 -1.25 3.10 -7.89
N GLN A 8 -1.42 4.35 -8.33
CA GLN A 8 -0.71 4.85 -9.50
C GLN A 8 0.81 4.89 -9.28
N SER A 9 1.28 5.22 -8.08
CA SER A 9 2.73 5.19 -7.77
C SER A 9 3.32 3.78 -7.89
N LEU A 10 2.52 2.73 -7.61
CA LEU A 10 2.96 1.34 -7.73
C LEU A 10 3.10 0.87 -9.19
N LYS A 11 2.40 1.52 -10.12
CA LYS A 11 2.41 1.18 -11.55
C LYS A 11 3.80 1.21 -12.15
N VAL A 12 4.66 2.13 -11.67
CA VAL A 12 6.04 2.32 -12.15
C VAL A 12 6.93 1.14 -11.77
N PHE A 13 6.56 0.38 -10.74
CA PHE A 13 7.31 -0.77 -10.24
C PHE A 13 6.80 -2.12 -10.75
N VAL A 14 5.71 -2.10 -11.53
CA VAL A 14 5.15 -3.30 -12.19
C VAL A 14 6.15 -3.81 -13.22
N ASP A 15 6.49 -5.09 -13.13
CA ASP A 15 7.45 -5.79 -14.01
C ASP A 15 8.93 -5.31 -13.94
N ASP A 16 9.27 -4.40 -13.02
CA ASP A 16 10.64 -3.88 -12.88
C ASP A 16 11.62 -4.98 -12.40
N ALA A 17 12.71 -5.16 -13.16
CA ALA A 17 13.78 -6.09 -12.83
C ALA A 17 14.48 -5.74 -11.51
N TYR A 18 14.51 -4.46 -11.14
CA TYR A 18 15.05 -4.01 -9.87
C TYR A 18 14.21 -4.51 -8.69
N GLY A 19 12.90 -4.53 -8.83
CA GLY A 19 11.96 -5.04 -7.83
C GLY A 19 12.09 -6.54 -7.54
N ARG A 20 12.49 -7.35 -8.54
CA ARG A 20 12.88 -8.76 -8.35
C ARG A 20 14.15 -8.92 -7.50
N GLN A 21 15.14 -8.04 -7.69
CA GLN A 21 16.40 -8.06 -6.94
C GLN A 21 16.23 -7.57 -5.50
N ILE A 22 15.35 -6.60 -5.28
CA ILE A 22 14.96 -6.14 -3.94
C ILE A 22 14.24 -7.26 -3.16
N ARG A 23 13.35 -8.02 -3.80
CA ARG A 23 12.69 -9.18 -3.16
C ARG A 23 13.67 -10.22 -2.61
N SER A 24 14.79 -10.48 -3.29
CA SER A 24 15.77 -11.47 -2.80
C SER A 24 16.62 -10.94 -1.64
N GLN A 25 16.84 -9.62 -1.55
CA GLN A 25 17.68 -9.01 -0.51
C GLN A 25 16.90 -8.63 0.77
N PHE A 26 15.58 -8.53 0.72
CA PHE A 26 14.73 -8.17 1.86
C PHE A 26 14.20 -9.36 2.69
N GLN A 27 14.62 -10.59 2.35
CA GLN A 27 14.40 -11.78 3.18
C GLN A 27 15.17 -11.72 4.52
N THR A 28 16.14 -10.80 4.66
CA THR A 28 16.94 -10.65 5.87
C THR A 28 16.44 -9.49 6.75
N ILE A 29 15.65 -9.85 7.75
CA ILE A 29 15.63 -9.33 9.14
C ILE A 29 15.80 -7.81 9.29
N ASP A 30 14.67 -7.09 9.22
CA ASP A 30 14.22 -6.10 10.21
C ASP A 30 12.81 -5.67 9.78
N GLY A 31 11.92 -5.20 10.66
CA GLY A 31 10.48 -4.93 10.41
C GLY A 31 10.08 -3.98 9.25
N LYS A 32 11.00 -3.68 8.32
CA LYS A 32 10.80 -3.09 6.99
C LYS A 32 10.38 -4.10 5.91
N SER A 33 10.31 -5.40 6.23
CA SER A 33 10.12 -6.50 5.28
C SER A 33 8.74 -6.57 4.60
N GLU A 34 7.65 -6.08 5.20
CA GLU A 34 6.32 -6.11 4.56
C GLU A 34 6.20 -5.11 3.40
N LEU A 35 7.00 -4.04 3.41
CA LEU A 35 7.07 -3.03 2.33
C LEU A 35 7.81 -3.52 1.07
N ALA A 36 8.60 -4.59 1.17
CA ALA A 36 9.38 -5.10 0.05
C ALA A 36 8.51 -5.80 -1.01
N MET A 37 7.37 -6.38 -0.61
CA MET A 37 6.42 -6.99 -1.54
C MET A 37 5.66 -5.95 -2.37
N LEU A 38 5.39 -4.78 -1.78
CA LEU A 38 4.83 -3.60 -2.46
C LEU A 38 5.76 -2.98 -3.50
N SER A 39 7.07 -3.26 -3.44
CA SER A 39 8.05 -2.64 -4.34
C SER A 39 8.08 -3.25 -5.75
N SER A 40 7.31 -4.31 -6.03
CA SER A 40 7.28 -4.94 -7.37
C SER A 40 6.09 -5.88 -7.60
N PRO A 41 4.84 -5.41 -7.50
CA PRO A 41 3.71 -6.24 -7.89
C PRO A 41 3.90 -6.73 -9.34
N SER A 42 3.65 -8.01 -9.57
CA SER A 42 3.43 -8.52 -10.92
C SER A 42 2.22 -7.81 -11.53
N ARG A 43 2.11 -7.87 -12.86
CA ARG A 43 0.99 -7.24 -13.55
C ARG A 43 -0.38 -7.78 -13.10
N ASP A 44 -0.46 -9.07 -12.79
CA ASP A 44 -1.69 -9.68 -12.27
C ASP A 44 -2.04 -9.17 -10.88
N GLU A 45 -1.06 -9.05 -9.98
CA GLU A 45 -1.25 -8.47 -8.64
C GLU A 45 -1.66 -6.99 -8.72
N TYR A 46 -1.08 -6.23 -9.64
CA TYR A 46 -1.48 -4.84 -9.88
C TYR A 46 -2.92 -4.73 -10.36
N ASP A 47 -3.32 -5.59 -11.32
CA ASP A 47 -4.68 -5.60 -11.85
C ASP A 47 -5.69 -6.05 -10.78
N GLN A 48 -5.29 -6.95 -9.87
CA GLN A 48 -6.06 -7.30 -8.68
C GLN A 48 -6.27 -6.08 -7.77
N LEU A 49 -5.22 -5.36 -7.40
CA LEU A 49 -5.31 -4.15 -6.58
C LEU A 49 -6.17 -3.06 -7.24
N ALA A 50 -6.04 -2.88 -8.56
CA ALA A 50 -6.84 -1.93 -9.30
C ALA A 50 -8.33 -2.24 -9.25
N ARG A 51 -8.72 -3.52 -9.36
CA ARG A 51 -10.11 -3.94 -9.20
C ARG A 51 -10.63 -3.68 -7.79
N ALA A 52 -9.85 -4.01 -6.77
CA ALA A 52 -10.23 -3.76 -5.39
C ALA A 52 -10.46 -2.27 -5.12
N VAL A 53 -9.52 -1.41 -5.51
CA VAL A 53 -9.68 0.05 -5.35
C VAL A 53 -10.87 0.59 -6.17
N ALA A 54 -11.21 -0.01 -7.31
CA ALA A 54 -12.35 0.41 -8.11
C ALA A 54 -13.71 0.12 -7.44
N ILE A 55 -13.83 -0.97 -6.68
CA ILE A 55 -15.08 -1.35 -6.01
C ILE A 55 -15.26 -0.70 -4.63
N MET A 56 -14.17 -0.18 -4.03
CA MET A 56 -14.22 0.51 -2.74
C MET A 56 -15.17 1.72 -2.79
N THR A 57 -15.93 1.91 -1.72
CA THR A 57 -16.75 3.10 -1.52
C THR A 57 -15.89 4.34 -1.27
N ALA A 58 -16.47 5.53 -1.43
CA ALA A 58 -15.77 6.78 -1.16
C ALA A 58 -15.22 6.86 0.28
N VAL A 59 -16.00 6.36 1.26
CA VAL A 59 -15.60 6.32 2.67
C VAL A 59 -14.41 5.38 2.86
N GLU A 60 -14.44 4.19 2.26
CA GLU A 60 -13.33 3.24 2.36
C GLU A 60 -12.05 3.76 1.68
N LYS A 61 -12.18 4.55 0.61
CA LYS A 61 -11.02 5.19 -0.05
C LYS A 61 -10.41 6.30 0.80
N GLU A 62 -11.24 7.04 1.52
CA GLU A 62 -10.80 8.12 2.42
C GLU A 62 -10.12 7.56 3.67
N ASP A 63 -10.66 6.47 4.23
CA ASP A 63 -10.14 5.85 5.46
C ASP A 63 -9.39 4.54 5.18
N ALA A 64 -8.74 4.44 4.02
CA ALA A 64 -8.10 3.21 3.59
C ALA A 64 -6.95 2.74 4.50
N ALA A 65 -6.39 3.64 5.31
CA ALA A 65 -5.34 3.35 6.29
C ALA A 65 -5.88 2.75 7.60
N SER A 66 -7.19 2.82 7.83
CA SER A 66 -7.85 2.34 9.06
C SER A 66 -8.91 1.28 8.79
N LEU A 67 -8.93 0.69 7.59
CA LEU A 67 -9.86 -0.40 7.26
C LEU A 67 -9.72 -1.54 8.26
N THR A 68 -10.86 -2.04 8.74
CA THR A 68 -10.88 -3.21 9.61
C THR A 68 -10.67 -4.49 8.81
N ASP A 69 -10.26 -5.58 9.49
CA ASP A 69 -10.06 -6.88 8.85
C ASP A 69 -11.33 -7.38 8.14
N GLU A 70 -12.52 -7.09 8.68
CA GLU A 70 -13.80 -7.42 8.07
C GLU A 70 -14.06 -6.62 6.79
N GLN A 71 -13.68 -5.33 6.76
CA GLN A 71 -13.80 -4.51 5.56
C GLN A 71 -12.83 -5.00 4.48
N VAL A 72 -11.59 -5.31 4.85
CA VAL A 72 -10.59 -5.87 3.93
C VAL A 72 -11.06 -7.21 3.35
N GLU A 73 -11.63 -8.07 4.18
CA GLU A 73 -12.18 -9.36 3.75
C GLU A 73 -13.32 -9.19 2.75
N ARG A 74 -14.28 -8.31 3.04
CA ARG A 74 -15.39 -8.00 2.13
C ARG A 74 -14.89 -7.47 0.78
N ILE A 75 -13.95 -6.53 0.79
CA ILE A 75 -13.35 -5.98 -0.44
C ILE A 75 -12.63 -7.09 -1.22
N ALA A 76 -11.91 -7.98 -0.55
CA ALA A 76 -11.21 -9.11 -1.18
C ALA A 76 -12.17 -10.06 -1.89
N GLU A 77 -13.28 -10.42 -1.22
CA GLU A 77 -14.32 -11.28 -1.78
C GLU A 77 -15.02 -10.62 -2.97
N ASP A 78 -15.46 -9.37 -2.81
CA ASP A 78 -16.18 -8.63 -3.84
C ASP A 78 -15.31 -8.38 -5.08
N ALA A 79 -14.01 -8.11 -4.89
CA ALA A 79 -13.06 -7.87 -5.97
C ALA A 79 -12.48 -9.15 -6.59
N LYS A 80 -12.70 -10.31 -5.95
CA LYS A 80 -12.05 -11.59 -6.25
C LYS A 80 -10.52 -11.45 -6.27
N VAL A 81 -9.99 -10.93 -5.17
CA VAL A 81 -8.56 -10.64 -4.97
C VAL A 81 -8.08 -11.41 -3.74
N ASP A 82 -6.79 -11.79 -3.74
CA ASP A 82 -6.19 -12.39 -2.57
C ASP A 82 -6.18 -11.41 -1.39
N LYS A 83 -6.73 -11.84 -0.24
CA LYS A 83 -6.78 -11.05 1.00
C LYS A 83 -5.39 -10.61 1.45
N ALA A 84 -4.37 -11.48 1.32
CA ALA A 84 -3.00 -11.17 1.73
C ALA A 84 -2.40 -10.04 0.87
N ILE A 85 -2.70 -10.00 -0.43
CA ILE A 85 -2.28 -8.93 -1.33
C ILE A 85 -2.89 -7.59 -0.88
N LEU A 86 -4.17 -7.58 -0.52
CA LEU A 86 -4.86 -6.37 -0.07
C LEU A 86 -4.38 -5.89 1.30
N THR A 87 -4.22 -6.79 2.26
CA THR A 87 -3.69 -6.46 3.58
C THR A 87 -2.31 -5.81 3.48
N ILE A 88 -1.42 -6.36 2.65
CA ILE A 88 -0.09 -5.78 2.42
C ILE A 88 -0.21 -4.38 1.79
N PHE A 89 -1.08 -4.22 0.79
CA PHE A 89 -1.30 -2.93 0.13
C PHE A 89 -1.82 -1.85 1.09
N PHE A 90 -2.84 -2.14 1.89
CA PHE A 90 -3.39 -1.18 2.86
C PHE A 90 -2.39 -0.86 3.98
N ASN A 91 -1.65 -1.86 4.48
CA ASN A 91 -0.60 -1.63 5.46
C ASN A 91 0.51 -0.71 4.90
N GLY A 92 0.91 -0.92 3.63
CA GLY A 92 1.84 -0.03 2.94
C GLY A 92 1.33 1.40 2.78
N PHE A 93 0.05 1.55 2.45
CA PHE A 93 -0.60 2.85 2.35
C PHE A 93 -0.60 3.57 3.72
N ALA A 94 -1.01 2.88 4.78
CA ALA A 94 -1.02 3.41 6.14
C ALA A 94 0.38 3.84 6.61
N LEU A 95 1.42 3.08 6.27
CA LEU A 95 2.80 3.46 6.56
C LEU A 95 3.25 4.69 5.77
N LYS A 96 2.84 4.80 4.50
CA LYS A 96 3.17 5.96 3.66
C LYS A 96 2.46 7.22 4.16
N GLU A 97 1.21 7.10 4.57
CA GLU A 97 0.43 8.18 5.16
C GLU A 97 1.00 8.64 6.51
N LYS A 98 1.30 7.70 7.42
CA LYS A 98 1.95 8.00 8.70
C LYS A 98 3.33 8.64 8.51
N LYS A 99 4.14 8.14 7.59
CA LYS A 99 5.46 8.72 7.28
C LYS A 99 5.34 10.12 6.68
N TRP A 100 4.29 10.38 5.90
CA TRP A 100 4.00 11.72 5.38
C TRP A 100 3.59 12.66 6.51
N ILE A 101 2.76 12.20 7.45
CA ILE A 101 2.37 12.97 8.64
C ILE A 101 3.58 13.28 9.52
N THR A 102 4.47 12.31 9.77
CA THR A 102 5.67 12.56 10.59
C THR A 102 6.64 13.52 9.89
N CYS A 103 6.94 13.32 8.61
CA CYS A 103 7.82 14.23 7.88
C CYS A 103 7.22 15.63 7.69
N PHE A 104 5.89 15.74 7.57
CA PHE A 104 5.18 17.02 7.50
C PHE A 104 5.13 17.72 8.87
N ALA A 105 4.92 16.97 9.95
CA ALA A 105 5.00 17.49 11.32
C ALA A 105 6.41 17.98 11.66
N ASP A 106 7.45 17.26 11.21
CA ASP A 106 8.85 17.68 11.35
C ASP A 106 9.13 18.94 10.50
N ALA A 107 8.61 19.01 9.27
CA ALA A 107 8.78 20.18 8.40
C ALA A 107 8.00 21.43 8.85
N MET A 108 6.90 21.24 9.59
CA MET A 108 6.10 22.32 10.20
C MET A 108 6.52 22.61 11.65
N GLY A 109 7.51 21.89 12.16
CA GLY A 109 7.83 21.75 13.59
C GLY A 109 9.24 22.15 13.97
N ASP A 110 9.86 23.12 13.30
CA ASP A 110 11.01 23.87 13.83
C ASP A 110 10.67 25.36 13.93
N GLY A 111 9.63 25.60 14.71
CA GLY A 111 9.14 26.91 15.14
C GLY A 111 8.66 26.85 16.59
N LYS A 112 9.37 26.09 17.43
CA LYS A 112 9.19 26.18 18.89
C LYS A 112 10.19 27.19 19.43
N ASN A 113 9.62 28.36 19.74
CA ASN A 113 10.10 29.44 20.60
C ASN A 113 11.03 29.00 21.74
#